data_AF-A0A0N1IQS4-F1
#
_entry.id   AF-A0A0N1IQS4-F1
#
_cell.length_a   1.000
_cell.length_b   1.000
_cell.length_c   1.000
_cell.angle_alpha   90.00
_cell.angle_beta   90.00
_cell.angle_gamma   90.00
#
_symmetry.space_group_name_H-M   'P 1'
#
loop_
_entity.id
_entity.type
_entity.pdbx_description
1 polymer ?
#
loop_
_entity_poly.entity_id
_entity_poly.type
_entity_poly.pdbx_seq_one_letter_code
_entity_poly.pdbx_strand_id
1 'polypeptide(L)' 'MLRTFNCGIGMVLIVSPEDQADVMNITRSFGAMVIGSIQARPAGGARVLVDNFASALDFTRRMPLLNNKRVS' A
#
# COMPACT_ATOMS: atom_id res chain seq x y z
N MET A 1 -6.18 -10.71 -9.24
CA MET A 1 -6.13 -10.53 -7.76
C MET A 1 -6.64 -9.16 -7.34
N LEU A 2 -6.08 -8.04 -7.81
CA LEU A 2 -6.45 -6.68 -7.38
C LEU A 2 -7.94 -6.29 -7.53
N ARG A 3 -8.71 -6.98 -8.39
CA ARG A 3 -10.16 -6.75 -8.58
C ARG A 3 -11.05 -7.66 -7.72
N THR A 4 -10.45 -8.54 -6.92
CA THR A 4 -11.14 -9.62 -6.21
C THR A 4 -10.78 -9.65 -4.74
N PHE A 5 -9.54 -9.29 -4.40
CA PHE A 5 -9.02 -9.29 -3.03
C PHE A 5 -8.41 -7.93 -2.71
N ASN A 6 -8.47 -7.57 -1.44
CA ASN A 6 -7.94 -6.31 -0.92
C ASN A 6 -6.39 -6.25 -0.86
N CYS A 7 -5.73 -7.40 -1.02
CA CYS A 7 -4.27 -7.54 -1.02
C CYS A 7 -3.58 -6.92 0.22
N GLY A 8 -4.22 -6.99 1.38
CA GLY A 8 -3.68 -6.50 2.66
C GLY A 8 -4.11 -5.09 3.06
N ILE A 9 -4.91 -4.39 2.24
CA ILE A 9 -5.39 -3.03 2.51
C ILE A 9 -6.91 -3.05 2.74
N GLY A 10 -7.35 -3.00 3.99
CA GLY A 10 -8.79 -3.03 4.32
C GLY A 10 -9.50 -1.68 4.19
N MET A 11 -8.75 -0.58 4.19
CA MET A 11 -9.27 0.79 4.17
C MET A 11 -8.28 1.72 3.47
N VAL A 12 -8.79 2.75 2.79
CA VAL A 12 -8.00 3.82 2.18
C VAL A 12 -8.60 5.16 2.61
N LEU A 13 -7.74 6.07 3.06
CA LEU A 13 -8.11 7.46 3.33
C LEU A 13 -7.44 8.37 2.29
N ILE A 14 -8.18 9.37 1.82
CA ILE A 14 -7.65 10.46 1.00
C ILE A 14 -7.50 11.66 1.92
N VAL A 15 -6.29 12.17 2.02
CA VAL A 15 -5.93 13.25 2.95
C VAL A 15 -5.23 14.33 2.15
N SER A 16 -5.47 15.59 2.52
CA SER A 16 -4.72 16.72 2.00
C SER A 16 -3.25 16.63 2.47
N PRO A 17 -2.28 17.20 1.73
CA PRO A 17 -0.89 17.20 2.16
C PRO A 17 -0.67 17.86 3.53
N GLU A 18 -1.44 18.90 3.85
CA GLU A 18 -1.37 19.65 5.10
C GLU A 18 -1.84 18.84 6.32
N ASP A 19 -2.85 17.99 6.17
CA ASP A 19 -3.39 17.17 7.28
C ASP A 19 -2.68 15.81 7.42
N GLN A 20 -1.78 15.45 6.49
CA GLN A 20 -1.15 14.14 6.44
C GLN A 20 -0.42 13.80 7.74
N ALA A 21 0.32 14.76 8.31
CA ALA A 21 1.11 14.54 9.51
C ALA A 21 0.23 14.19 10.72
N ASP A 22 -0.88 14.93 10.90
CA ASP A 22 -1.80 14.74 12.01
C ASP A 22 -2.55 13.42 11.89
N VAL A 23 -3.03 13.08 10.69
CA VAL A 23 -3.67 11.78 10.44
C VAL A 23 -2.68 10.65 10.73
N MET A 24 -1.44 10.74 10.24
CA MET A 24 -0.43 9.71 10.46
C MET A 24 -0.05 9.57 11.94
N ASN A 25 -0.02 10.65 12.71
CA ASN A 25 0.22 10.59 14.15
C ASN A 25 -0.84 9.75 14.88
N ILE A 26 -2.10 9.80 14.43
CA ILE A 26 -3.20 9.03 15.01
C ILE A 26 -3.17 7.58 14.53
N THR A 27 -2.92 7.35 13.23
CA THR A 27 -3.19 6.05 12.61
C THR A 27 -1.97 5.12 12.52
N ARG A 28 -0.74 5.64 12.62
CA ARG A 28 0.48 4.85 12.40
C ARG A 28 0.65 3.70 13.40
N SER A 29 0.24 3.90 14.66
CA SER A 29 0.27 2.85 15.70
C SER A 29 -0.64 1.66 15.37
N PHE A 30 -1.62 1.86 14.48
CA PHE A 30 -2.53 0.82 13.99
C PHE A 30 -2.11 0.23 12.63
N GLY A 31 -0.89 0.53 12.17
CA GLY A 31 -0.34 -0.01 10.93
C GLY A 31 -0.69 0.76 9.66
N ALA A 32 -1.26 1.96 9.78
CA ALA A 32 -1.49 2.82 8.61
C ALA A 32 -0.17 3.33 8.02
N MET A 33 -0.16 3.49 6.70
CA MET A 33 0.99 3.95 5.92
C MET A 33 0.53 4.70 4.68
N VAL A 34 1.34 5.65 4.23
CA VAL A 34 1.12 6.32 2.93
C VAL A 34 1.44 5.32 1.82
N ILE A 35 0.43 4.96 1.02
CA ILE A 35 0.54 3.94 -0.04
C ILE A 35 0.57 4.52 -1.46
N GLY A 36 0.36 5.84 -1.62
CA GLY A 36 0.34 6.48 -2.93
C GLY A 36 -0.15 7.93 -2.88
N SER A 37 -0.42 8.50 -4.06
CA SER A 37 -0.93 9.86 -4.23
C SER A 37 -2.00 9.94 -5.31
N ILE A 38 -2.86 10.96 -5.24
CA ILE A 38 -3.83 11.27 -6.30
C ILE A 38 -3.14 12.11 -7.36
N GLN A 39 -3.35 11.77 -8.63
CA GLN A 39 -2.80 12.49 -9.77
C GLN A 39 -3.87 12.75 -10.83
N ALA A 40 -3.67 13.78 -11.63
CA ALA A 40 -4.54 14.06 -12.78
C ALA A 40 -4.50 12.86 -13.74
N ARG A 41 -5.67 12.33 -14.09
CA ARG A 41 -5.77 11.15 -14.94
C ARG A 41 -5.67 11.55 -16.42
N PRO A 42 -4.72 10.99 -17.20
CA PRO A 42 -4.68 11.17 -18.64
C PRO A 42 -5.96 10.66 -19.32
N ALA A 43 -6.32 11.24 -20.45
CA ALA A 43 -7.46 10.76 -21.25
C ALA A 43 -7.25 9.28 -21.63
N GLY A 44 -8.24 8.43 -21.35
CA GLY A 44 -8.14 6.97 -21.56
C GLY A 44 -7.22 6.23 -20.58
N GLY A 45 -6.53 6.92 -19.68
CA GLY A 45 -5.62 6.34 -18.70
C GLY A 45 -6.34 5.51 -17.63
N ALA A 46 -5.58 4.57 -17.04
CA ALA A 46 -6.03 3.78 -15.90
C ALA A 46 -6.42 4.69 -14.72
N ARG A 47 -7.45 4.29 -13.97
CA ARG A 47 -7.92 5.05 -12.80
C ARG A 47 -7.10 4.79 -11.53
N VAL A 48 -6.52 3.60 -11.44
CA VAL A 48 -5.68 3.18 -10.33
C VAL A 48 -4.50 2.43 -10.93
N LEU A 49 -3.30 2.84 -10.54
CA LEU A 49 -2.06 2.19 -10.87
C LEU A 49 -1.50 1.60 -9.58
N VAL A 50 -1.22 0.30 -9.57
CA VAL A 50 -0.60 -0.37 -8.41
C VAL A 50 0.79 -0.78 -8.83
N ASP A 51 1.77 -0.04 -8.36
CA ASP A 51 3.17 -0.30 -8.67
C ASP A 51 3.66 -1.57 -7.96
N ASN A 52 4.60 -2.26 -8.62
CA ASN A 52 5.36 -3.36 -8.02
C ASN A 52 4.51 -4.55 -7.51
N PHE A 53 3.29 -4.73 -8.02
CA PHE A 53 2.38 -5.77 -7.50
C PHE A 53 2.92 -7.20 -7.70
N ALA A 54 3.42 -7.52 -8.91
CA ALA A 54 3.88 -8.86 -9.23
C ALA A 54 5.11 -9.27 -8.40
N SER A 55 6.10 -8.39 -8.31
CA SER A 55 7.31 -8.58 -7.50
C SER A 55 7.00 -8.66 -6.01
N ALA A 56 6.10 -7.82 -5.48
CA ALA A 56 5.67 -7.90 -4.09
C ALA A 56 4.99 -9.24 -3.78
N LEU A 57 4.09 -9.70 -4.66
CA LEU A 57 3.42 -10.98 -4.49
C LEU A 57 4.40 -12.17 -4.51
N ASP A 58 5.35 -12.15 -5.45
CA ASP A 58 6.35 -13.21 -5.56
C ASP A 58 7.35 -13.20 -4.39
N PHE A 59 7.62 -12.03 -3.81
CA PHE A 59 8.39 -11.93 -2.58
C PHE A 59 7.61 -12.54 -1.40
N THR A 60 6.35 -12.14 -1.20
CA THR A 60 5.51 -12.67 -0.11
C THR A 60 5.31 -14.19 -0.21
N ARG A 61 5.16 -14.73 -1.44
CA ARG A 61 5.10 -16.18 -1.68
C ARG A 61 6.36 -16.92 -1.23
N ARG A 62 7.53 -16.29 -1.34
CA ARG A 62 8.82 -16.85 -0.95
C ARG A 62 9.16 -16.63 0.52
N MET A 63 8.46 -15.72 1.19
CA MET A 63 8.73 -15.35 2.59
C MET A 63 8.74 -16.55 3.58
N PRO A 64 7.84 -17.55 3.47
CA PRO A 64 7.91 -18.74 4.33
C PRO A 64 9.18 -19.60 4.14
N LEU A 65 9.88 -19.42 3.01
CA LEU A 65 11.10 -20.15 2.64
C LEU A 65 12.37 -19.40 3.06
N LEU A 66 12.24 -18.14 3.48
CA LEU A 66 13.36 -17.37 3.99
C LEU A 66 13.65 -17.84 5.42
N ASN A 67 14.88 -18.31 5.68
CA ASN A 67 15.30 -18.69 7.02
C ASN A 67 15.10 -17.51 7.99
N ASN A 68 14.41 -17.77 9.11
CA ASN A 68 14.18 -16.81 10.20
C ASN A 68 15.49 -16.37 10.86
N LYS A 69 16.29 -15.53 10.21
CA LYS A 69 17.18 -14.63 10.95
C LYS A 69 16.29 -13.55 11.52
N ARG A 70 15.98 -13.67 12.82
CA ARG A 70 15.34 -12.61 13.60
C ARG A 70 16.09 -11.31 13.30
N VAL A 71 15.44 -10.37 12.62
CA VAL A 71 15.92 -9.00 12.55
C VAL A 71 15.61 -8.44 13.93
N SER A 72 16.64 -8.43 14.77
CA SER A 72 16.68 -7.77 16.07
C SER A 72 16.55 -6.27 15.94
#